data_AF-A0A8T6SJY9-F1
#
_entry.id   AF-A0A8T6SJY9-F1
#
_cell.length_a   1.000
_cell.length_b   1.000
_cell.length_c   1.000
_cell.angle_alpha   90.00
_cell.angle_beta   90.00
_cell.angle_gamma   90.00
#
_symmetry.space_group_name_H-M   'P 1'
#
loop_
_entity.id
_entity.type
_entity.pdbx_description
1 polymer ?
#
loop_
_entity_poly.entity_id
_entity_poly.type
_entity_poly.pdbx_seq_one_letter_code
_entity_poly.pdbx_strand_id
1 'polypeptide(L)'
;EVGDEIGTRKLIEQNHGLENSLDVQTLMDICEPALSNKEPVKATLPIRNINRVVGTIVGSEVTRRYGRDGLPEDTIHLKFRGSAGQSFGAFVPKGVTLELQGDANDYFGKGLSGGKLILYPGEGAKFKPEENIIVGNVSFYGATSGEAYIR
;
A
#
# COMPACT_ATOMS: atom_id res chain seq x y z
N GLU A 1 -37.05 19.68 13.18
CA GLU A 1 -35.89 19.61 14.09
C GLU A 1 -35.72 18.16 14.53
N VAL A 2 -34.48 17.70 14.72
CA VAL A 2 -34.23 16.40 15.36
C VAL A 2 -34.37 16.57 16.87
N GLY A 3 -34.79 15.52 17.59
CA GLY A 3 -34.98 15.58 19.04
C GLY A 3 -33.68 15.86 19.79
N ASP A 4 -33.80 16.37 21.01
CA ASP A 4 -32.66 16.78 21.87
C ASP A 4 -31.68 15.63 22.17
N GLU A 5 -32.14 14.39 22.02
CA GLU A 5 -31.34 13.17 22.14
C GLU A 5 -30.38 12.93 20.96
N ILE A 6 -30.60 13.59 19.82
CA ILE A 6 -29.79 13.40 18.61
C ILE A 6 -28.72 14.49 18.54
N GLY A 7 -27.46 14.09 18.79
CA GLY A 7 -26.31 14.96 18.65
C GLY A 7 -26.19 15.55 17.24
N THR A 8 -26.35 16.87 17.12
CA THR A 8 -26.16 17.64 15.87
C THR A 8 -24.70 18.02 15.61
N ARG A 9 -23.79 17.60 16.50
CA ARG A 9 -22.33 17.76 16.41
C ARG A 9 -21.64 16.44 16.77
N LYS A 10 -20.34 16.31 16.51
CA LYS A 10 -19.58 15.11 16.91
C LYS A 10 -19.64 14.92 18.43
N LEU A 11 -20.27 13.83 18.87
CA LEU A 11 -20.35 13.43 20.28
C LEU A 11 -19.61 12.11 20.57
N ILE A 12 -19.23 11.36 19.52
CA ILE A 12 -18.61 10.04 19.62
C ILE A 12 -17.38 10.02 18.70
N GLU A 13 -16.29 9.45 19.19
CA GLU A 13 -15.08 9.22 18.41
C GLU A 13 -15.28 8.10 17.38
N GLN A 14 -14.74 8.28 16.18
CA GLN A 14 -14.78 7.24 15.15
C GLN A 14 -13.65 6.26 15.39
N ASN A 15 -13.99 4.97 15.58
CA ASN A 15 -13.01 3.90 15.52
C ASN A 15 -13.04 3.26 14.13
N HIS A 16 -11.94 3.42 13.39
CA HIS A 16 -11.78 2.86 12.05
C HIS A 16 -11.03 1.52 12.02
N GLY A 17 -10.58 1.02 13.18
CA GLY A 17 -9.86 -0.25 13.28
C GLY A 17 -8.47 -0.24 12.63
N LEU A 18 -7.84 0.93 12.49
CA LEU A 18 -6.55 1.10 11.80
C LEU A 18 -5.42 0.33 12.48
N GLU A 19 -5.52 0.13 13.79
CA GLU A 19 -4.61 -0.69 14.59
C GLU A 19 -4.55 -2.15 14.13
N ASN A 20 -5.56 -2.61 13.38
CA ASN A 20 -5.61 -3.96 12.82
C ASN A 20 -5.06 -4.04 11.38
N SER A 21 -4.61 -2.93 10.82
CA SER A 21 -4.01 -2.91 9.49
C SER A 21 -2.61 -3.53 9.50
N LEU A 22 -2.22 -4.15 8.37
CA LEU A 22 -0.88 -4.72 8.21
C LEU A 22 0.20 -3.64 8.37
N ASP A 23 -0.09 -2.42 7.92
CA ASP A 23 0.81 -1.29 8.07
C ASP A 23 1.12 -1.01 9.55
N VAL A 24 0.11 -0.84 10.40
CA VAL A 24 0.30 -0.52 11.82
C VAL A 24 0.84 -1.71 12.60
N GLN A 25 0.38 -2.93 12.33
CA GLN A 25 0.80 -4.11 13.07
C GLN A 25 2.23 -4.57 12.75
N THR A 26 2.80 -4.17 11.61
CA THR A 26 4.04 -4.77 11.13
C THR A 26 4.90 -3.82 10.30
N LEU A 27 4.34 -3.16 9.28
CA LEU A 27 5.18 -2.41 8.34
C LEU A 27 5.81 -1.17 8.97
N MET A 28 5.11 -0.50 9.89
CA MET A 28 5.64 0.67 10.61
C MET A 28 6.93 0.34 11.36
N ASP A 29 6.93 -0.75 12.12
CA ASP A 29 8.11 -1.20 12.88
C ASP A 29 9.27 -1.56 11.95
N ILE A 30 8.98 -2.26 10.86
CA ILE A 30 9.99 -2.63 9.85
C ILE A 30 10.59 -1.39 9.18
N CYS A 31 9.75 -0.39 8.88
CA CYS A 31 10.16 0.79 8.12
C CYS A 31 10.78 1.88 8.99
N GLU A 32 10.76 1.77 10.31
CA GLU A 32 11.25 2.81 11.23
C GLU A 32 12.69 3.29 10.91
N PRO A 33 13.67 2.43 10.57
CA PRO A 33 15.01 2.90 10.15
C PRO A 33 14.99 3.78 8.90
N ALA A 34 14.17 3.43 7.91
CA ALA A 34 14.00 4.24 6.70
C ALA A 34 13.27 5.55 7.00
N LEU A 35 12.25 5.50 7.85
CA LEU A 35 11.44 6.66 8.19
C LEU A 35 12.24 7.66 9.04
N SER A 36 13.13 7.22 9.92
CA SER A 36 13.87 8.09 10.85
C SER A 36 15.24 8.51 10.33
N ASN A 37 15.96 7.62 9.63
CA ASN A 37 17.34 7.87 9.21
C ASN A 37 17.54 7.81 7.69
N LYS A 38 16.49 7.57 6.90
CA LYS A 38 16.58 7.29 5.44
C LYS A 38 17.45 6.08 5.11
N GLU A 39 17.57 5.15 6.06
CA GLU A 39 18.31 3.90 5.87
C GLU A 39 17.54 2.94 4.97
N PRO A 40 18.20 2.26 3.99
CA PRO A 40 17.53 1.27 3.17
C PRO A 40 16.99 0.09 3.99
N VAL A 41 15.70 -0.20 3.83
CA VAL A 41 14.97 -1.31 4.45
C VAL A 41 14.47 -2.26 3.38
N LYS A 42 14.70 -3.56 3.58
CA LYS A 42 14.16 -4.64 2.75
C LYS A 42 13.49 -5.70 3.61
N ALA A 43 12.27 -6.08 3.27
CA ALA A 43 11.55 -7.15 3.97
C ALA A 43 10.70 -7.99 3.01
N THR A 44 10.40 -9.23 3.42
CA THR A 44 9.46 -10.11 2.71
C THR A 44 8.40 -10.63 3.67
N LEU A 45 7.13 -10.45 3.33
CA LEU A 45 6.00 -10.80 4.18
C LEU A 45 4.92 -11.59 3.43
N PRO A 46 4.16 -12.45 4.12
CA PRO A 46 2.93 -12.99 3.54
C PRO A 46 1.87 -11.88 3.42
N ILE A 47 0.97 -12.00 2.45
CA ILE A 47 -0.20 -11.14 2.32
C ILE A 47 -1.45 -11.94 1.99
N ARG A 48 -2.60 -11.48 2.48
CA ARG A 48 -3.92 -12.05 2.22
C ARG A 48 -4.88 -10.97 1.76
N ASN A 49 -5.97 -11.37 1.09
CA ASN A 49 -6.95 -10.44 0.53
C ASN A 49 -7.67 -9.57 1.58
N ILE A 50 -7.65 -9.98 2.85
CA ILE A 50 -8.13 -9.18 3.99
C ILE A 50 -7.22 -7.99 4.31
N ASN A 51 -5.94 -8.05 3.91
CA ASN A 51 -4.99 -6.95 4.04
C ASN A 51 -5.24 -5.95 2.92
N ARG A 52 -6.08 -4.97 3.22
CA ARG A 52 -6.40 -3.84 2.32
C ARG A 52 -5.46 -2.68 2.56
N VAL A 53 -5.37 -1.77 1.59
CA VAL A 53 -4.63 -0.49 1.67
C VAL A 53 -3.17 -0.61 2.10
N VAL A 54 -2.54 -1.76 1.83
CA VAL A 54 -1.17 -2.05 2.28
C VAL A 54 -0.17 -1.04 1.70
N GLY A 55 0.66 -0.47 2.57
CA GLY A 55 1.66 0.53 2.25
C GLY A 55 1.18 1.99 2.31
N THR A 56 -0.12 2.22 2.51
CA THR A 56 -0.69 3.58 2.52
C THR A 56 -0.25 4.39 3.75
N ILE A 57 -0.20 3.76 4.92
CA ILE A 57 0.20 4.45 6.16
C ILE A 57 1.71 4.70 6.12
N VAL A 58 2.50 3.73 5.67
CA VAL A 58 3.94 3.92 5.43
C VAL A 58 4.18 5.09 4.46
N GLY A 59 3.46 5.15 3.34
CA GLY A 59 3.54 6.25 2.39
C GLY A 59 3.13 7.61 2.97
N SER A 60 2.12 7.63 3.84
CA SER A 60 1.70 8.82 4.58
C SER A 60 2.81 9.34 5.50
N GLU A 61 3.50 8.46 6.22
CA GLU A 61 4.61 8.83 7.09
C GLU A 61 5.81 9.36 6.30
N VAL A 62 6.15 8.74 5.17
CA VAL A 62 7.18 9.27 4.25
C VAL A 62 6.81 10.68 3.80
N THR A 63 5.58 10.88 3.36
CA THR A 63 5.09 12.18 2.89
C THR A 63 5.10 13.22 4.02
N ARG A 64 4.71 12.83 5.24
CA ARG A 64 4.69 13.73 6.40
C ARG A 64 6.09 14.21 6.78
N ARG A 65 7.10 13.33 6.69
CA ARG A 65 8.47 13.63 7.08
C ARG A 65 9.28 14.33 5.98
N TYR A 66 9.03 13.97 4.71
CA TYR A 66 9.89 14.36 3.59
C TYR A 66 9.17 15.09 2.45
N GLY A 67 7.85 15.27 2.56
CA GLY A 67 7.05 15.96 1.56
C GLY A 67 7.17 15.32 0.17
N ARG A 68 7.18 16.16 -0.86
CA ARG A 68 7.23 15.74 -2.27
C ARG A 68 8.53 15.06 -2.66
N ASP A 69 9.65 15.41 -2.02
CA ASP A 69 10.96 14.85 -2.36
C ASP A 69 11.05 13.37 -1.97
N GLY A 70 10.27 12.96 -0.97
CA GLY A 70 10.20 11.58 -0.51
C GLY A 70 11.54 11.06 0.00
N LEU A 71 11.77 9.77 -0.23
CA LEU A 71 13.04 9.11 0.08
C LEU A 71 13.87 8.90 -1.20
N PRO A 72 15.20 8.65 -1.07
CA PRO A 72 15.98 8.08 -2.16
C PRO A 72 15.30 6.83 -2.73
N GLU A 73 15.54 6.55 -4.01
CA GLU A 73 14.92 5.43 -4.69
C GLU A 73 15.18 4.10 -3.97
N ASP A 74 14.14 3.26 -3.89
CA ASP A 74 14.18 1.94 -3.26
C ASP A 74 14.66 1.93 -1.78
N THR A 75 14.56 3.07 -1.07
CA THR A 75 14.89 3.12 0.37
C THR A 75 13.98 2.18 1.17
N ILE A 76 12.70 2.11 0.85
CA ILE A 76 11.80 1.10 1.42
C ILE A 76 11.44 0.12 0.30
N HIS A 77 11.87 -1.14 0.41
CA HIS A 77 11.49 -2.21 -0.52
C HIS A 77 10.82 -3.36 0.23
N LEU A 78 9.50 -3.44 0.10
CA LEU A 78 8.69 -4.46 0.74
C LEU A 78 8.19 -5.45 -0.30
N LYS A 79 8.57 -6.72 -0.13
CA LYS A 79 8.10 -7.83 -0.95
C LYS A 79 6.98 -8.58 -0.23
N PHE A 80 5.94 -8.93 -0.97
CA PHE A 80 4.78 -9.64 -0.48
C PHE A 80 4.56 -10.93 -1.27
N ARG A 81 4.10 -11.98 -0.60
CA ARG A 81 3.72 -13.26 -1.21
C ARG A 81 2.28 -13.61 -0.87
N GLY A 82 1.45 -13.80 -1.89
CA GLY A 82 0.03 -14.14 -1.74
C GLY A 82 -0.89 -13.20 -2.53
N SER A 83 -2.14 -13.07 -2.07
CA SER A 83 -3.16 -12.26 -2.75
C SER A 83 -3.40 -10.97 -1.99
N ALA A 84 -3.16 -9.81 -2.60
CA ALA A 84 -3.37 -8.53 -1.96
C ALA A 84 -4.85 -8.11 -1.97
N GLY A 85 -5.30 -7.49 -0.87
CA GLY A 85 -6.62 -6.89 -0.79
C GLY A 85 -6.75 -5.62 -1.63
N GLN A 86 -7.94 -5.03 -1.58
CA GLN A 86 -8.23 -3.80 -2.32
C GLN A 86 -7.27 -2.66 -1.95
N SER A 87 -6.95 -1.82 -2.93
CA SER A 87 -6.12 -0.62 -2.75
C SER A 87 -4.67 -0.89 -2.31
N PHE A 88 -4.10 -2.04 -2.67
CA PHE A 88 -2.67 -2.29 -2.46
C PHE A 88 -1.83 -1.19 -3.11
N GLY A 89 -0.90 -0.61 -2.36
CA GLY A 89 -0.02 0.44 -2.83
C GLY A 89 -0.71 1.77 -3.17
N ALA A 90 -1.84 2.07 -2.53
CA ALA A 90 -2.50 3.34 -2.72
C ALA A 90 -1.67 4.52 -2.18
N PHE A 91 -1.58 5.59 -2.96
CA PHE A 91 -0.90 6.86 -2.61
C PHE A 91 0.58 6.72 -2.22
N VAL A 92 1.25 5.69 -2.71
CA VAL A 92 2.65 5.41 -2.35
C VAL A 92 3.60 6.43 -3.00
N PRO A 93 4.40 7.17 -2.21
CA PRO A 93 5.28 8.23 -2.69
C PRO A 93 6.65 7.70 -3.13
N LYS A 94 7.47 8.62 -3.66
CA LYS A 94 8.86 8.35 -4.06
C LYS A 94 9.71 7.74 -2.94
N GLY A 95 10.48 6.72 -3.33
CA GLY A 95 11.40 5.98 -2.46
C GLY A 95 10.78 4.77 -1.74
N VAL A 96 9.50 4.48 -2.00
CA VAL A 96 8.81 3.26 -1.57
C VAL A 96 8.54 2.36 -2.76
N THR A 97 8.97 1.11 -2.63
CA THR A 97 8.85 0.03 -3.61
C THR A 97 8.09 -1.13 -2.99
N LEU A 98 6.92 -1.46 -3.56
CA LEU A 98 6.11 -2.60 -3.13
C LEU A 98 6.10 -3.65 -4.24
N GLU A 99 6.64 -4.81 -3.93
CA GLU A 99 6.73 -5.95 -4.83
C GLU A 99 5.75 -7.03 -4.37
N LEU A 100 4.93 -7.56 -5.27
CA LEU A 100 3.92 -8.56 -4.98
C LEU A 100 4.10 -9.75 -5.92
N GLN A 101 4.45 -10.88 -5.31
CA GLN A 101 4.46 -12.19 -5.95
C GLN A 101 3.12 -12.88 -5.65
N GLY A 102 2.21 -12.90 -6.63
CA GLY A 102 0.86 -13.43 -6.48
C GLY A 102 -0.14 -12.65 -7.33
N ASP A 103 -1.23 -12.18 -6.72
CA ASP A 103 -2.32 -11.45 -7.38
C ASP A 103 -2.84 -10.30 -6.51
N ALA A 104 -3.58 -9.35 -7.08
CA ALA A 104 -4.15 -8.22 -6.37
C ALA A 104 -5.61 -7.95 -6.76
N ASN A 105 -6.39 -7.48 -5.78
CA ASN A 105 -7.76 -7.02 -6.01
C ASN A 105 -7.81 -5.59 -6.61
N ASP A 106 -9.02 -5.02 -6.69
CA ASP A 106 -9.27 -3.69 -7.26
C ASP A 106 -8.45 -2.57 -6.63
N TYR A 107 -8.31 -1.48 -7.37
CA TYR A 107 -7.67 -0.22 -6.95
C TYR A 107 -6.17 -0.34 -6.69
N PHE A 108 -5.52 -1.32 -7.31
CA PHE A 108 -4.06 -1.45 -7.25
C PHE A 108 -3.37 -0.15 -7.67
N GLY A 109 -2.51 0.38 -6.80
CA GLY A 109 -1.82 1.65 -7.04
C GLY A 109 -2.73 2.87 -7.19
N LYS A 110 -3.94 2.86 -6.60
CA LYS A 110 -4.82 4.04 -6.58
C LYS A 110 -4.07 5.28 -6.11
N GLY A 111 -4.08 6.34 -6.91
CA GLY A 111 -3.41 7.60 -6.57
C GLY A 111 -1.90 7.49 -6.41
N LEU A 112 -1.23 6.54 -7.09
CA LEU A 112 0.23 6.40 -7.06
C LEU A 112 0.92 7.77 -7.27
N SER A 113 1.88 8.08 -6.39
CA SER A 113 2.41 9.44 -6.18
C SER A 113 3.95 9.49 -6.18
N GLY A 114 4.59 8.59 -6.94
CA GLY A 114 6.03 8.56 -7.16
C GLY A 114 6.71 7.25 -6.75
N GLY A 115 5.98 6.35 -6.07
CA GLY A 115 6.47 5.03 -5.71
C GLY A 115 6.58 4.05 -6.87
N LYS A 116 7.09 2.86 -6.58
CA LYS A 116 7.27 1.76 -7.53
C LYS A 116 6.45 0.55 -7.10
N LEU A 117 5.59 0.05 -7.98
CA LEU A 117 4.79 -1.15 -7.76
C LEU A 117 5.19 -2.25 -8.72
N ILE A 118 5.42 -3.45 -8.22
CA ILE A 118 5.81 -4.61 -9.02
C ILE A 118 4.84 -5.74 -8.71
N LEU A 119 4.21 -6.34 -9.72
CA LEU A 119 3.27 -7.45 -9.58
C LEU A 119 3.59 -8.53 -10.60
N TYR A 120 3.78 -9.77 -10.15
CA TYR A 120 4.00 -10.92 -11.03
C TYR A 120 3.48 -12.21 -10.39
N PRO A 121 3.25 -13.27 -11.18
CA PRO A 121 2.65 -14.49 -10.69
C PRO A 121 3.48 -15.19 -9.61
N GLY A 122 2.79 -16.01 -8.80
CA GLY A 122 3.42 -16.86 -7.81
C GLY A 122 4.49 -17.81 -8.38
N GLU A 123 5.43 -18.22 -7.54
CA GLU A 123 6.44 -19.21 -7.90
C GLU A 123 5.76 -20.53 -8.33
N GLY A 124 6.14 -21.04 -9.50
CA GLY A 124 5.57 -22.28 -10.04
C GLY A 124 4.25 -22.11 -10.81
N ALA A 125 3.81 -20.88 -11.10
CA ALA A 125 2.71 -20.65 -12.03
C ALA A 125 3.00 -21.30 -13.40
N LYS A 126 2.11 -22.20 -13.83
CA LYS A 126 2.23 -22.94 -15.11
C LYS A 126 1.43 -22.33 -16.25
N PHE A 127 0.58 -21.35 -15.95
CA PHE A 127 -0.21 -20.63 -16.95
C PHE A 127 0.64 -19.52 -17.60
N LYS A 128 0.24 -19.09 -18.80
CA LYS A 128 0.83 -17.93 -19.46
C LYS A 128 0.30 -16.65 -18.78
N PRO A 129 1.16 -15.81 -18.19
CA PRO A 129 0.73 -14.64 -17.43
C PRO A 129 -0.16 -13.69 -18.26
N GLU A 130 0.20 -13.45 -19.52
CA GLU A 130 -0.50 -12.56 -20.45
C GLU A 130 -1.91 -13.03 -20.86
N GLU A 131 -2.26 -14.29 -20.59
CA GLU A 131 -3.59 -14.87 -20.85
C GLU A 131 -4.45 -14.93 -19.57
N ASN A 132 -3.96 -14.41 -18.43
CA ASN A 132 -4.61 -14.54 -17.13
C ASN A 132 -4.70 -13.19 -16.39
N ILE A 133 -5.76 -13.03 -15.59
CA ILE A 133 -5.96 -11.83 -14.78
C ILE A 133 -5.11 -11.94 -13.51
N ILE A 134 -4.29 -10.92 -13.25
CA ILE A 134 -3.48 -10.82 -12.03
C ILE A 134 -3.87 -9.63 -11.13
N VAL A 135 -4.60 -8.66 -11.68
CA VAL A 135 -5.01 -7.44 -10.97
C VAL A 135 -6.47 -7.11 -11.26
N GLY A 136 -7.18 -6.61 -10.25
CA GLY A 136 -8.57 -6.18 -10.36
C GLY A 136 -8.77 -4.85 -11.10
N ASN A 137 -9.94 -4.25 -10.90
CA ASN A 137 -10.39 -3.09 -11.64
C ASN A 137 -9.83 -1.77 -11.09
N VAL A 138 -9.91 -0.71 -11.92
CA VAL A 138 -9.67 0.69 -11.51
C VAL A 138 -8.28 0.91 -10.90
N SER A 139 -7.30 0.15 -11.39
CA SER A 139 -5.89 0.34 -11.06
C SER A 139 -5.43 1.75 -11.46
N PHE A 140 -4.55 2.33 -10.65
CA PHE A 140 -3.94 3.65 -10.88
C PHE A 140 -4.92 4.83 -10.98
N TYR A 141 -6.14 4.69 -10.42
CA TYR A 141 -7.11 5.77 -10.42
C TYR A 141 -6.55 7.04 -9.77
N GLY A 142 -6.41 8.10 -10.57
CA GLY A 142 -5.86 9.38 -10.15
C GLY A 142 -4.35 9.35 -9.83
N ALA A 143 -3.60 8.37 -10.33
CA ALA A 143 -2.14 8.37 -10.22
C ALA A 143 -1.55 9.63 -10.87
N THR A 144 -0.52 10.20 -10.24
CA THR A 144 0.11 11.46 -10.67
C THR A 144 1.58 11.28 -11.06
N SER A 145 2.25 10.27 -10.50
CA SER A 145 3.64 9.90 -10.82
C SER A 145 3.96 8.51 -10.25
N GLY A 146 5.10 7.95 -10.61
CA GLY A 146 5.55 6.63 -10.16
C GLY A 146 5.54 5.61 -11.29
N GLU A 147 5.94 4.38 -10.94
CA GLU A 147 6.14 3.29 -11.90
C GLU A 147 5.38 2.05 -11.45
N ALA A 148 4.83 1.32 -12.42
CA ALA A 148 4.19 0.04 -12.17
C ALA A 148 4.60 -0.98 -13.23
N TYR A 149 5.01 -2.16 -12.77
CA TYR A 149 5.42 -3.29 -13.58
C TYR A 149 4.50 -4.46 -13.27
N ILE A 150 3.69 -4.88 -14.23
CA ILE A 150 2.70 -5.95 -14.05
C ILE A 150 2.97 -7.03 -15.11
N ARG A 151 3.06 -8.28 -14.66
CA ARG A 151 3.26 -9.45 -15.51
C ARG A 151 2.11 -10.43 -15.40
#